data_AF-A0A535S2D6-F1
#
_entry.id   AF-A0A535S2D6-F1
#
_cell.length_a   1.000
_cell.length_b   1.000
_cell.length_c   1.000
_cell.angle_alpha   90.00
_cell.angle_beta   90.00
_cell.angle_gamma   90.00
#
_symmetry.space_group_name_H-M   'P 1'
#
loop_
_entity.id
_entity.type
_entity.pdbx_description
1 polymer ?
#
loop_
_entity_poly.entity_id
_entity_poly.type
_entity_poly.pdbx_seq_one_letter_code
_entity_poly.pdbx_strand_id
1 'polypeptide(L)'
;MAFYFLLYCHPFGVLLFERRPRWLWLVAGFATWATLLAMHQSIFYVTGIGLGTGIVGMFLGRVIKKRAVNSALSGLFPTTVRLSWGWPWYLASLVAAIVVGCWPIYNVHLSGFAEYALLAFAVLAYIVGISEDFVPLLWITPLLTAVSLIHSAISFDATRLFIVALVCAALGVAMSSLKFIPRFAETNRRVFYYALPFYTTAFTAALLTGMDGTLTSVNPLFYLVIVISYALIAYAVALFERQTHGQFIVVGFAVWGTLLAPRTSIEWVIGIAIAAALIGLLLGRMTKLPPSLTGGLLSRYRLLSFEWGRPWYIISLMAMIWTVVWQQIFGTESQAATVAYSLLIFFAIAVFITLVERVPEMLVLPVIFASLAIWLWQPHLDIAATMVAFTVLCTLIFVSQLVWRVISPLTRSIPASLLHNVVGIGGQFLVVQVIMTQDRDMRKIGHRCFRSGRYSRWYSLPLASRECFRLHRQQVRH
;
A
#
# COMPACT_ATOMS: atom_id res chain seq x y z
N MET A 1 5.53 32.88 36.31
CA MET A 1 4.59 32.63 35.19
C MET A 1 3.70 33.83 34.90
N ALA A 2 2.82 34.26 35.82
CA ALA A 2 1.92 35.42 35.60
C ALA A 2 2.66 36.72 35.21
N PHE A 3 3.84 36.96 35.79
CA PHE A 3 4.68 38.12 35.48
C PHE A 3 5.16 38.15 34.01
N TYR A 4 5.46 37.00 33.41
CA TYR A 4 5.90 36.91 32.01
C TYR A 4 4.75 37.11 31.02
N PHE A 5 3.55 36.67 31.38
CA PHE A 5 2.34 36.91 30.59
C PHE A 5 1.98 38.41 30.55
N LEU A 6 2.12 39.10 31.68
CA LEU A 6 1.88 40.55 31.79
C LEU A 6 2.90 41.38 31.00
N LEU A 7 4.18 40.99 31.03
CA LEU A 7 5.25 41.63 30.25
C LEU A 7 5.02 41.55 28.73
N TYR A 8 4.23 40.58 28.28
CA TYR A 8 3.94 40.35 26.87
C TYR A 8 2.63 40.98 26.38
N CYS A 9 1.56 40.90 27.17
CA CYS A 9 0.27 41.50 26.83
C CYS A 9 0.34 43.03 26.74
N HIS A 10 1.21 43.67 27.53
CA HIS A 10 1.32 45.12 27.58
C HIS A 10 1.83 45.76 26.28
N PRO A 11 2.99 45.36 25.70
CA PRO A 11 3.44 45.90 24.42
C PRO A 11 2.50 45.55 23.28
N PHE A 12 1.83 44.40 23.34
CA PHE A 12 0.84 44.02 22.34
C PHE A 12 -0.37 44.96 22.35
N GLY A 13 -0.91 45.31 23.53
CA GLY A 13 -2.01 46.27 23.66
C GLY A 13 -1.66 47.66 23.15
N VAL A 14 -0.44 48.13 23.41
CA VAL A 14 0.07 49.42 22.90
C VAL A 14 0.19 49.40 21.37
N LEU A 15 0.72 48.31 20.81
CA LEU A 15 0.86 48.17 19.36
C LEU A 15 -0.48 48.05 18.63
N LEU A 16 -1.48 47.42 19.26
CA LEU A 16 -2.84 47.33 18.76
C LEU A 16 -3.51 48.71 18.71
N PHE A 17 -3.17 49.59 19.65
CA PHE A 17 -3.62 50.97 19.69
C PHE A 17 -2.94 51.83 18.60
N GLU A 18 -1.62 51.69 18.40
CA GLU A 18 -0.86 52.45 17.40
C GLU A 18 -1.02 51.96 15.95
N ARG A 19 -1.69 50.83 15.71
CA ARG A 19 -1.92 50.22 14.38
C ARG A 19 -0.64 50.07 13.52
N ARG A 20 0.54 49.87 14.13
CA ARG A 20 1.80 49.68 13.38
C ARG A 20 2.18 48.20 13.24
N PRO A 21 1.88 47.54 12.09
CA PRO A 21 2.12 46.10 11.92
C PRO A 21 3.61 45.70 11.90
N ARG A 22 4.52 46.63 11.61
CA ARG A 22 5.97 46.35 11.53
C ARG A 22 6.60 45.95 12.88
N TRP A 23 5.99 46.36 13.99
CA TRP A 23 6.54 46.10 15.33
C TRP A 23 6.09 44.76 15.93
N LEU A 24 5.21 44.03 15.24
CA LEU A 24 4.72 42.72 15.67
C LEU A 24 5.82 41.65 15.71
N TRP A 25 6.98 41.89 15.08
CA TRP A 25 8.15 41.02 15.20
C TRP A 25 8.76 41.03 16.61
N LEU A 26 8.71 42.16 17.34
CA LEU A 26 9.20 42.22 18.73
C LEU A 26 8.31 41.39 19.63
N VAL A 27 6.99 41.51 19.43
CA VAL A 27 5.99 40.63 20.05
C VAL A 27 6.35 39.18 19.70
N ALA A 28 6.48 38.78 18.44
CA ALA A 28 6.85 37.40 18.12
C ALA A 28 8.14 36.93 18.82
N GLY A 29 9.17 37.77 18.88
CA GLY A 29 10.43 37.51 19.58
C GLY A 29 10.26 37.28 21.08
N PHE A 30 9.54 38.14 21.78
CA PHE A 30 9.32 37.97 23.22
C PHE A 30 8.49 36.73 23.57
N ALA A 31 7.52 36.31 22.73
CA ALA A 31 6.76 35.10 22.99
C ALA A 31 7.60 33.85 22.73
N THR A 32 8.38 33.88 21.65
CA THR A 32 9.36 32.83 21.35
C THR A 32 10.33 32.68 22.52
N TRP A 33 10.85 33.79 23.05
CA TRP A 33 11.71 33.79 24.22
C TRP A 33 11.02 33.23 25.47
N ALA A 34 9.78 33.65 25.73
CA ALA A 34 8.99 33.13 26.86
C ALA A 34 8.74 31.62 26.74
N THR A 35 8.49 31.09 25.54
CA THR A 35 8.34 29.64 25.31
C THR A 35 9.64 28.88 25.55
N LEU A 36 10.79 29.45 25.18
CA LEU A 36 12.10 28.85 25.43
C LEU A 36 12.45 28.86 26.93
N LEU A 37 12.15 29.95 27.64
CA LEU A 37 12.31 30.00 29.10
C LEU A 37 11.44 28.96 29.83
N ALA A 38 10.22 28.73 29.34
CA ALA A 38 9.33 27.72 29.90
C ALA A 38 9.87 26.29 29.75
N MET A 39 10.78 26.04 28.79
CA MET A 39 11.47 24.76 28.62
C MET A 39 12.25 24.34 29.87
N HIS A 40 12.76 25.29 30.65
CA HIS A 40 13.52 24.98 31.88
C HIS A 40 12.63 24.52 33.06
N GLN A 41 11.31 24.69 32.97
CA GLN A 41 10.38 24.39 34.07
C GLN A 41 9.74 23.01 33.90
N SER A 42 8.88 22.85 32.90
CA SER A 42 8.24 21.57 32.60
C SER A 42 7.59 21.58 31.21
N ILE A 43 7.41 20.39 30.63
CA ILE A 43 6.74 20.21 29.34
C ILE A 43 5.27 20.68 29.37
N PHE A 44 4.60 20.58 30.51
CA PHE A 44 3.21 21.00 30.70
C PHE A 44 3.05 22.50 30.47
N TYR A 45 4.01 23.29 30.96
CA TYR A 45 4.00 24.74 30.81
C TYR A 45 4.23 25.16 29.35
N VAL A 46 5.18 24.53 28.66
CA VAL A 46 5.44 24.79 27.24
C VAL A 46 4.19 24.46 26.40
N THR A 47 3.57 23.31 26.67
CA THR A 47 2.36 22.86 25.98
C THR A 47 1.19 23.82 26.23
N GLY A 48 0.97 24.21 27.49
CA GLY A 48 -0.11 25.12 27.88
C GLY A 48 0.05 26.51 27.26
N ILE A 49 1.27 27.08 27.27
CA ILE A 49 1.57 28.36 26.61
C ILE A 49 1.35 28.23 25.09
N GLY A 50 1.84 27.16 24.47
CA GLY A 50 1.67 26.96 23.03
C GLY A 50 0.20 26.86 22.62
N LEU A 51 -0.59 26.00 23.27
CA LEU A 51 -2.02 25.86 22.96
C LEU A 51 -2.78 27.16 23.26
N GLY A 52 -2.49 27.81 24.39
CA GLY A 52 -3.10 29.08 24.76
C GLY A 52 -2.82 30.18 23.74
N THR A 53 -1.57 30.35 23.31
CA THR A 53 -1.21 31.35 22.29
C THR A 53 -1.87 31.05 20.94
N GLY A 54 -1.95 29.78 20.51
CA GLY A 54 -2.67 29.39 19.30
C GLY A 54 -4.15 29.77 19.33
N ILE A 55 -4.83 29.51 20.46
CA ILE A 55 -6.25 29.87 20.65
C ILE A 55 -6.43 31.39 20.67
N VAL A 56 -5.58 32.12 21.40
CA VAL A 56 -5.62 33.59 21.44
C VAL A 56 -5.42 34.17 20.05
N GLY A 57 -4.45 33.67 19.29
CA GLY A 57 -4.21 34.07 17.90
C GLY A 57 -5.46 33.90 17.02
N MET A 58 -6.14 32.76 17.14
CA MET A 58 -7.39 32.48 16.41
C MET A 58 -8.52 33.45 16.78
N PHE A 59 -8.74 33.70 18.07
CA PHE A 59 -9.76 34.65 18.50
C PHE A 59 -9.47 36.05 18.00
N LEU A 60 -8.21 36.49 18.10
CA LEU A 60 -7.80 37.81 17.67
C LEU A 60 -7.96 38.00 16.15
N GLY A 61 -7.55 36.99 15.37
CA GLY A 61 -7.73 36.96 13.92
C GLY A 61 -9.20 37.13 13.53
N ARG A 62 -10.12 36.40 14.20
CA ARG A 62 -11.56 36.50 13.95
C ARG A 62 -12.15 37.86 14.33
N VAL A 63 -11.78 38.41 15.49
CA VAL A 63 -12.30 39.72 15.95
C VAL A 63 -11.89 40.83 15.01
N ILE A 64 -10.64 40.82 14.54
CA ILE A 64 -10.10 41.84 13.64
C ILE A 64 -10.69 41.70 12.23
N LYS A 65 -10.86 40.46 11.73
CA LYS A 65 -11.47 40.18 10.41
C LYS A 65 -12.92 40.69 10.34
N LYS A 66 -13.72 40.53 11.40
CA LYS A 66 -15.08 41.11 11.48
C LYS A 66 -15.08 42.64 11.45
N ARG A 67 -14.09 43.28 12.07
CA ARG A 67 -13.99 44.74 12.11
C ARG A 67 -13.57 45.34 10.76
N ALA A 68 -12.70 44.65 10.02
CA ALA A 68 -12.20 45.10 8.72
C ALA A 68 -13.27 45.06 7.62
N VAL A 69 -14.13 44.02 7.58
CA VAL A 69 -15.23 43.89 6.61
C VAL A 69 -16.25 45.00 6.76
N ASN A 70 -16.46 45.52 7.98
CA ASN A 70 -17.36 46.64 8.23
C ASN A 70 -16.75 48.00 7.83
N SER A 71 -15.49 48.05 7.41
CA SER A 71 -14.74 49.30 7.18
C SER A 71 -14.14 49.46 5.78
N ALA A 72 -14.29 48.49 4.87
CA ALA A 72 -13.65 48.52 3.56
C ALA A 72 -14.63 48.33 2.39
N LEU A 73 -15.28 49.44 2.02
CA LEU A 73 -15.32 49.85 0.61
C LEU A 73 -13.92 50.42 0.31
N SER A 74 -13.29 50.03 -0.80
CA SER A 74 -12.04 50.62 -1.34
C SER A 74 -10.71 50.12 -0.74
N GLY A 75 -9.97 49.30 -1.49
CA GLY A 75 -8.55 49.02 -1.24
C GLY A 75 -7.98 47.84 -2.02
N LEU A 76 -7.12 48.12 -3.00
CA LEU A 76 -6.60 47.22 -4.03
C LEU A 76 -5.52 46.19 -3.57
N PHE A 77 -5.37 45.94 -2.26
CA PHE A 77 -4.34 45.02 -1.72
C PHE A 77 -4.94 44.02 -0.70
N PRO A 78 -5.60 42.92 -1.14
CA PRO A 78 -6.42 42.10 -0.24
C PRO A 78 -5.66 40.99 0.51
N THR A 79 -4.43 40.62 0.11
CA THR A 79 -3.82 39.34 0.53
C THR A 79 -2.82 39.45 1.68
N THR A 80 -2.14 40.57 1.87
CA THR A 80 -1.10 40.73 2.91
C THR A 80 -1.62 41.22 4.26
N VAL A 81 -2.77 41.89 4.30
CA VAL A 81 -3.33 42.46 5.55
C VAL A 81 -4.00 41.39 6.43
N ARG A 82 -4.52 40.30 5.84
CA ARG A 82 -5.25 39.24 6.57
C ARG A 82 -4.39 38.47 7.58
N LEU A 83 -3.11 38.24 7.28
CA LEU A 83 -2.18 37.51 8.15
C LEU A 83 -1.54 38.38 9.25
N SER A 84 -1.85 39.68 9.30
CA SER A 84 -0.95 40.66 9.92
C SER A 84 -0.98 40.70 11.45
N TRP A 85 -2.07 40.35 12.13
CA TRP A 85 -2.17 40.57 13.60
C TRP A 85 -2.09 39.29 14.45
N GLY A 86 -2.44 38.13 13.88
CA GLY A 86 -2.41 36.85 14.59
C GLY A 86 -1.07 36.10 14.50
N TRP A 87 -0.24 36.41 13.51
CA TRP A 87 0.98 35.65 13.21
C TRP A 87 2.00 35.53 14.36
N PRO A 88 2.20 36.52 15.26
CA PRO A 88 3.14 36.37 16.37
C PRO A 88 2.74 35.26 17.34
N TRP A 89 1.43 35.11 17.55
CA TRP A 89 0.84 34.09 18.42
C TRP A 89 0.94 32.70 17.79
N TYR A 90 0.72 32.61 16.48
CA TYR A 90 0.92 31.36 15.74
C TYR A 90 2.39 30.93 15.72
N LEU A 91 3.33 31.88 15.59
CA LEU A 91 4.76 31.59 15.67
C LEU A 91 5.13 31.02 17.05
N ALA A 92 4.65 31.65 18.13
CA ALA A 92 4.87 31.15 19.49
C ALA A 92 4.33 29.74 19.70
N SER A 93 3.11 29.47 19.21
CA SER A 93 2.51 28.12 19.25
C SER A 93 3.33 27.11 18.46
N LEU A 94 3.90 27.50 17.32
CA LEU A 94 4.72 26.62 16.49
C LEU A 94 6.07 26.31 17.14
N VAL A 95 6.71 27.31 17.74
CA VAL A 95 7.94 27.13 18.52
C VAL A 95 7.68 26.18 19.70
N ALA A 96 6.58 26.37 20.42
CA ALA A 96 6.19 25.47 21.51
C ALA A 96 6.00 24.02 21.00
N ALA A 97 5.36 23.83 19.85
CA ALA A 97 5.19 22.51 19.25
C ALA A 97 6.54 21.84 18.89
N ILE A 98 7.50 22.62 18.35
CA ILE A 98 8.86 22.12 18.06
C ILE A 98 9.58 21.71 19.35
N VAL A 99 9.53 22.55 20.39
CA VAL A 99 10.16 22.26 21.68
C VAL A 99 9.56 21.00 22.31
N VAL A 100 8.23 20.84 22.27
CA VAL A 100 7.55 19.63 22.75
C VAL A 100 7.95 18.41 21.93
N GLY A 101 8.10 18.54 20.61
CA GLY A 101 8.53 17.44 19.75
C GLY A 101 9.98 17.00 19.97
N CYS A 102 10.88 17.92 20.34
CA CYS A 102 12.25 17.56 20.71
C CYS A 102 12.36 17.02 22.14
N TRP A 103 11.32 17.11 22.97
CA TRP A 103 11.37 16.74 24.38
C TRP A 103 11.74 15.28 24.68
N PRO A 104 11.23 14.27 23.94
CA PRO A 104 11.58 12.86 24.19
C PRO A 104 13.08 12.57 24.09
N ILE A 105 13.84 13.41 23.36
CA ILE A 105 15.31 13.29 23.25
C ILE A 105 15.98 13.58 24.59
N TYR A 106 15.41 14.49 25.38
CA TYR A 106 16.00 14.94 26.65
C TYR A 106 15.46 14.17 27.86
N ASN A 107 14.22 13.68 27.81
CA ASN A 107 13.57 12.99 28.93
C ASN A 107 12.64 11.87 28.45
N VAL A 108 13.10 10.62 28.59
CA VAL A 108 12.37 9.42 28.12
C VAL A 108 11.10 9.16 28.93
N HIS A 109 11.06 9.49 30.22
CA HIS A 109 9.94 9.17 31.12
C HIS A 109 8.62 9.90 30.79
N LEU A 110 8.65 10.97 29.99
CA LEU A 110 7.49 11.78 29.63
C LEU A 110 7.11 11.65 28.14
N SER A 111 7.60 10.62 27.46
CA SER A 111 7.39 10.40 26.01
C SER A 111 5.90 10.39 25.65
N GLY A 112 5.07 9.65 26.39
CA GLY A 112 3.64 9.54 26.12
C GLY A 112 2.92 10.90 26.14
N PHE A 113 3.24 11.79 27.09
CA PHE A 113 2.61 13.11 27.15
C PHE A 113 2.98 13.99 25.95
N ALA A 114 4.26 14.02 25.57
CA ALA A 114 4.74 14.80 24.43
C ALA A 114 4.03 14.39 23.13
N GLU A 115 3.81 13.10 22.95
CA GLU A 115 3.14 12.56 21.77
C GLU A 115 1.67 13.01 21.66
N TYR A 116 0.90 12.98 22.74
CA TYR A 116 -0.47 13.50 22.76
C TYR A 116 -0.52 15.03 22.62
N ALA A 117 0.42 15.73 23.23
CA ALA A 117 0.54 17.18 23.10
C ALA A 117 0.79 17.61 21.64
N LEU A 118 1.68 16.91 20.91
CA LEU A 118 1.89 17.14 19.48
C LEU A 118 0.62 16.92 18.65
N LEU A 119 -0.17 15.90 18.99
CA LEU A 119 -1.44 15.65 18.31
C LEU A 119 -2.45 16.77 18.57
N ALA A 120 -2.49 17.31 19.80
CA ALA A 120 -3.28 18.50 20.12
C ALA A 120 -2.82 19.74 19.34
N PHE A 121 -1.52 19.97 19.20
CA PHE A 121 -0.97 21.03 18.35
C PHE A 121 -1.32 20.85 16.87
N ALA A 122 -1.32 19.62 16.37
CA ALA A 122 -1.69 19.31 14.99
C ALA A 122 -3.18 19.64 14.73
N VAL A 123 -4.07 19.27 15.65
CA VAL A 123 -5.50 19.63 15.61
C VAL A 123 -5.68 21.15 15.64
N LEU A 124 -4.96 21.84 16.51
CA LEU A 124 -5.00 23.31 16.58
C LEU A 124 -4.53 23.96 15.27
N ALA A 125 -3.41 23.50 14.71
CA ALA A 125 -2.89 23.97 13.42
C ALA A 125 -3.90 23.76 12.29
N TYR A 126 -4.62 22.62 12.30
CA TYR A 126 -5.67 22.33 11.33
C TYR A 126 -6.85 23.30 11.45
N ILE A 127 -7.35 23.51 12.67
CA ILE A 127 -8.46 24.45 12.95
C ILE A 127 -8.07 25.87 12.53
N VAL A 128 -6.86 26.31 12.86
CA VAL A 128 -6.36 27.63 12.46
C VAL A 128 -6.27 27.72 10.94
N GLY A 129 -5.70 26.71 10.27
CA GLY A 129 -5.57 26.65 8.81
C GLY A 129 -6.91 26.75 8.08
N ILE A 130 -7.96 26.08 8.59
CA ILE A 130 -9.32 26.25 8.09
C ILE A 130 -9.85 27.66 8.36
N SER A 131 -9.69 28.16 9.59
CA SER A 131 -10.31 29.43 10.00
C SER A 131 -9.71 30.66 9.31
N GLU A 132 -8.42 30.59 8.95
CA GLU A 132 -7.66 31.67 8.32
C GLU A 132 -7.51 31.49 6.80
N ASP A 133 -8.06 30.42 6.22
CA ASP A 133 -7.92 30.04 4.80
C ASP A 133 -6.44 29.95 4.34
N PHE A 134 -5.52 29.58 5.24
CA PHE A 134 -4.08 29.57 4.97
C PHE A 134 -3.57 28.15 4.72
N VAL A 135 -3.52 27.78 3.43
CA VAL A 135 -3.17 26.44 2.96
C VAL A 135 -1.84 25.90 3.49
N PRO A 136 -0.74 26.68 3.57
CA PRO A 136 0.54 26.16 4.08
C PRO A 136 0.48 25.68 5.53
N LEU A 137 -0.37 26.27 6.38
CA LEU A 137 -0.51 25.86 7.78
C LEU A 137 -1.26 24.53 7.92
N LEU A 138 -2.13 24.17 6.97
CA LEU A 138 -2.75 22.85 6.92
C LEU A 138 -1.70 21.74 6.71
N TRP A 139 -0.57 22.05 6.07
CA TRP A 139 0.54 21.10 5.87
C TRP A 139 1.48 20.98 7.07
N ILE A 140 1.39 21.90 8.04
CA ILE A 140 2.09 21.74 9.32
C ILE A 140 1.41 20.65 10.17
N THR A 141 0.10 20.47 10.04
CA THR A 141 -0.65 19.39 10.71
C THR A 141 -0.03 18.00 10.44
N PRO A 142 0.14 17.53 9.19
CA PRO A 142 0.69 16.21 8.92
C PRO A 142 2.15 16.08 9.37
N LEU A 143 2.92 17.17 9.34
CA LEU A 143 4.29 17.19 9.85
C LEU A 143 4.31 16.92 11.37
N LEU A 144 3.51 17.64 12.14
CA LEU A 144 3.43 17.48 13.59
C LEU A 144 2.89 16.10 14.00
N THR A 145 1.86 15.60 13.29
CA THR A 145 1.40 14.24 13.52
C THR A 145 2.45 13.21 13.15
N ALA A 146 3.22 13.40 12.06
CA ALA A 146 4.25 12.45 11.66
C ALA A 146 5.33 12.33 12.75
N VAL A 147 5.77 13.44 13.34
CA VAL A 147 6.70 13.42 14.48
C VAL A 147 6.09 12.67 15.67
N SER A 148 4.83 12.94 16.02
CA SER A 148 4.11 12.21 17.08
C SER A 148 4.03 10.70 16.82
N LEU A 149 3.75 10.31 15.57
CA LEU A 149 3.64 8.91 15.16
C LEU A 149 5.01 8.21 15.13
N ILE A 150 6.09 8.91 14.73
CA ILE A 150 7.45 8.36 14.77
C ILE A 150 7.84 8.04 16.21
N HIS A 151 7.56 8.93 17.16
CA HIS A 151 7.79 8.65 18.58
C HIS A 151 6.96 7.46 19.07
N SER A 152 5.68 7.38 18.67
CA SER A 152 4.81 6.22 18.97
C SER A 152 5.38 4.91 18.42
N ALA A 153 5.95 4.92 17.21
CA ALA A 153 6.54 3.76 16.57
C ALA A 153 7.82 3.30 17.28
N ILE A 154 8.66 4.23 17.75
CA ILE A 154 9.84 3.91 18.58
C ILE A 154 9.41 3.28 19.91
N SER A 155 8.28 3.72 20.46
CA SER A 155 7.69 3.17 21.69
C SER A 155 6.91 1.86 21.49
N PHE A 156 6.88 1.30 20.26
CA PHE A 156 6.15 0.08 19.90
C PHE A 156 4.64 0.10 20.20
N ASP A 157 4.01 1.29 20.21
CA ASP A 157 2.56 1.42 20.40
C ASP A 157 1.82 1.33 19.06
N ALA A 158 1.72 0.11 18.54
CA ALA A 158 1.02 -0.20 17.29
C ALA A 158 -0.49 0.11 17.35
N THR A 159 -1.10 0.02 18.53
CA THR A 159 -2.55 0.27 18.69
C THR A 159 -2.89 1.73 18.41
N ARG A 160 -2.05 2.65 18.89
CA ARG A 160 -2.23 4.07 18.66
C ARG A 160 -2.02 4.44 17.20
N LEU A 161 -1.00 3.90 16.54
CA LEU A 161 -0.79 4.08 15.10
C LEU A 161 -2.02 3.66 14.29
N PHE A 162 -2.61 2.51 14.65
CA PHE A 162 -3.83 1.99 14.03
C PHE A 162 -5.06 2.88 14.25
N ILE A 163 -5.30 3.30 15.50
CA ILE A 163 -6.43 4.18 15.83
C ILE A 163 -6.31 5.51 15.09
N VAL A 164 -5.12 6.14 15.08
CA VAL A 164 -4.91 7.42 14.39
C VAL A 164 -5.14 7.27 12.89
N ALA A 165 -4.62 6.21 12.27
CA ALA A 165 -4.83 5.95 10.85
C ALA A 165 -6.33 5.82 10.51
N LEU A 166 -7.09 5.07 11.31
CA LEU A 166 -8.53 4.90 11.15
C LEU A 166 -9.30 6.21 11.30
N VAL A 167 -9.05 6.94 12.39
CA VAL A 167 -9.73 8.21 12.68
C VAL A 167 -9.44 9.24 11.58
N CYS A 168 -8.19 9.37 11.15
CA CYS A 168 -7.82 10.29 10.07
C CYS A 168 -8.42 9.88 8.72
N ALA A 169 -8.44 8.58 8.39
CA ALA A 169 -9.09 8.11 7.17
C ALA A 169 -10.61 8.38 7.19
N ALA A 170 -11.27 8.11 8.32
CA ALA A 170 -12.69 8.38 8.51
C ALA A 170 -13.02 9.88 8.41
N LEU A 171 -12.20 10.75 9.02
CA LEU A 171 -12.33 12.20 8.91
C LEU A 171 -12.09 12.69 7.46
N GLY A 172 -11.11 12.13 6.76
CA GLY A 172 -10.85 12.42 5.34
C GLY A 172 -12.07 12.08 4.47
N VAL A 173 -12.64 10.90 4.65
CA VAL A 173 -13.86 10.45 3.94
C VAL A 173 -15.06 11.32 4.31
N ALA A 174 -15.26 11.62 5.60
CA ALA A 174 -16.34 12.50 6.05
C ALA A 174 -16.24 13.89 5.42
N MET A 175 -15.05 14.49 5.40
CA MET A 175 -14.80 15.77 4.73
C MET A 175 -15.02 15.70 3.22
N SER A 176 -14.62 14.60 2.57
CA SER A 176 -14.84 14.39 1.13
C SER A 176 -16.33 14.16 0.81
N SER A 177 -17.09 13.52 1.71
CA SER A 177 -18.53 13.27 1.54
C SER A 177 -19.38 14.55 1.57
N LEU A 178 -18.87 15.65 2.14
CA LEU A 178 -19.52 16.96 2.09
C LEU A 178 -19.73 17.48 0.66
N LYS A 179 -18.99 16.93 -0.33
CA LYS A 179 -19.15 17.23 -1.76
C LYS A 179 -20.54 16.84 -2.30
N PHE A 180 -21.22 15.88 -1.67
CA PHE A 180 -22.56 15.45 -2.07
C PHE A 180 -23.67 16.41 -1.60
N ILE A 181 -23.34 17.39 -0.76
CA ILE A 181 -24.29 18.42 -0.33
C ILE A 181 -24.31 19.54 -1.38
N PRO A 182 -25.45 19.84 -2.02
CA PRO A 182 -25.54 20.78 -3.14
C PRO A 182 -25.09 22.21 -2.77
N ARG A 183 -25.15 22.59 -1.49
CA ARG A 183 -24.64 23.87 -0.96
C ARG A 183 -23.12 24.07 -1.13
N PHE A 184 -22.35 22.99 -1.30
CA PHE A 184 -20.89 23.02 -1.37
C PHE A 184 -20.33 22.51 -2.72
N ALA A 185 -21.21 22.22 -3.69
CA ALA A 185 -20.83 21.63 -4.98
C ALA A 185 -19.93 22.54 -5.84
N GLU A 186 -20.08 23.87 -5.76
CA GLU A 186 -19.19 24.83 -6.46
C GLU A 186 -17.79 24.92 -5.84
N THR A 187 -17.62 24.50 -4.58
CA THR A 187 -16.34 24.55 -3.85
C THR A 187 -15.60 23.21 -3.83
N ASN A 188 -16.02 22.26 -4.66
CA ASN A 188 -15.57 20.86 -4.66
C ASN A 188 -14.03 20.71 -4.74
N ARG A 189 -13.36 21.56 -5.53
CA ARG A 189 -11.90 21.53 -5.66
C ARG A 189 -11.17 21.98 -4.39
N ARG A 190 -11.73 22.92 -3.60
CA ARG A 190 -11.12 23.37 -2.34
C ARG A 190 -11.32 22.36 -1.22
N VAL A 191 -12.49 21.72 -1.15
CA VAL A 191 -12.80 20.70 -0.12
C VAL A 191 -11.78 19.55 -0.15
N PHE A 192 -11.34 19.12 -1.33
CA PHE A 192 -10.31 18.09 -1.43
C PHE A 192 -8.95 18.51 -0.85
N TYR A 193 -8.54 19.78 -1.01
CA TYR A 193 -7.31 20.29 -0.40
C TYR A 193 -7.35 20.30 1.13
N TYR A 194 -8.53 20.43 1.75
CA TYR A 194 -8.69 20.37 3.20
C TYR A 194 -8.73 18.94 3.75
N ALA A 195 -9.09 17.94 2.93
CA ALA A 195 -9.09 16.53 3.31
C ALA A 195 -7.70 15.88 3.15
N LEU A 196 -6.88 16.39 2.23
CA LEU A 196 -5.58 15.83 1.89
C LEU A 196 -4.61 15.68 3.06
N PRO A 197 -4.50 16.63 4.01
CA PRO A 197 -3.70 16.45 5.23
C PRO A 197 -4.10 15.21 6.03
N PHE A 198 -5.40 14.91 6.15
CA PHE A 198 -5.82 13.72 6.89
C PHE A 198 -5.41 12.43 6.19
N TYR A 199 -5.53 12.37 4.85
CA TYR A 199 -5.05 11.21 4.10
C TYR A 199 -3.53 11.03 4.20
N THR A 200 -2.75 12.12 4.19
CA THR A 200 -1.29 12.00 4.38
C THR A 200 -0.96 11.50 5.78
N THR A 201 -1.67 11.94 6.83
CA THR A 201 -1.48 11.39 8.19
C THR A 201 -1.87 9.94 8.33
N ALA A 202 -2.96 9.51 7.69
CA ALA A 202 -3.39 8.11 7.71
C ALA A 202 -2.37 7.23 6.98
N PHE A 203 -1.84 7.72 5.87
CA PHE A 203 -0.80 7.03 5.10
C PHE A 203 0.51 6.90 5.88
N THR A 204 0.99 7.97 6.53
CA THR A 204 2.21 7.91 7.34
C THR A 204 2.06 6.97 8.54
N ALA A 205 0.92 7.00 9.22
CA ALA A 205 0.61 6.07 10.30
C ALA A 205 0.61 4.60 9.82
N ALA A 206 -0.01 4.33 8.68
CA ALA A 206 -0.04 3.00 8.08
C ALA A 206 1.36 2.50 7.67
N LEU A 207 2.18 3.38 7.06
CA LEU A 207 3.59 3.06 6.73
C LEU A 207 4.41 2.73 7.97
N LEU A 208 4.31 3.56 9.02
CA LEU A 208 5.04 3.33 10.27
C LEU A 208 4.62 2.02 10.95
N THR A 209 3.32 1.71 10.95
CA THR A 209 2.81 0.44 11.47
C THR A 209 3.37 -0.76 10.70
N GLY A 210 3.42 -0.66 9.37
CA GLY A 210 3.98 -1.70 8.51
C GLY A 210 5.49 -1.89 8.75
N MET A 211 6.23 -0.80 8.88
CA MET A 211 7.67 -0.83 9.18
C MET A 211 7.93 -1.49 10.52
N ASP A 212 7.18 -1.10 11.55
CA ASP A 212 7.30 -1.71 12.89
C ASP A 212 7.03 -3.22 12.83
N GLY A 213 5.97 -3.65 12.13
CA GLY A 213 5.66 -5.07 11.94
C GLY A 213 6.69 -5.86 11.11
N THR A 214 7.44 -5.21 10.21
CA THR A 214 8.55 -5.88 9.50
C THR A 214 9.79 -6.07 10.35
N LEU A 215 10.03 -5.12 11.26
CA LEU A 215 11.23 -5.04 12.09
C LEU A 215 11.08 -5.83 13.40
N THR A 216 9.89 -5.86 13.97
CA THR A 216 9.60 -6.54 15.23
C THR A 216 9.03 -7.94 15.00
N SER A 217 9.60 -8.94 15.68
CA SER A 217 9.15 -10.33 15.60
C SER A 217 8.02 -10.67 16.58
N VAL A 218 7.49 -9.68 17.31
CA VAL A 218 6.74 -9.93 18.54
C VAL A 218 5.38 -10.59 18.27
N ASN A 219 4.72 -10.32 17.13
CA ASN A 219 3.49 -11.03 16.71
C ASN A 219 3.20 -10.85 15.20
N PRO A 220 3.71 -11.71 14.32
CA PRO A 220 3.59 -11.50 12.87
C PRO A 220 2.14 -11.54 12.35
N LEU A 221 1.26 -12.30 13.01
CA LEU A 221 -0.17 -12.37 12.65
C LEU A 221 -0.91 -11.06 12.91
N PHE A 222 -0.61 -10.37 14.02
CA PHE A 222 -1.25 -9.10 14.37
C PHE A 222 -0.95 -8.04 13.31
N TYR A 223 0.32 -7.91 12.92
CA TYR A 223 0.74 -6.97 11.89
C TYR A 223 0.22 -7.34 10.50
N LEU A 224 0.13 -8.63 10.16
CA LEU A 224 -0.48 -9.08 8.91
C LEU A 224 -1.92 -8.59 8.80
N VAL A 225 -2.73 -8.81 9.84
CA VAL A 225 -4.14 -8.40 9.87
C VAL A 225 -4.27 -6.88 9.75
N ILE A 226 -3.43 -6.13 10.47
CA ILE A 226 -3.44 -4.66 10.39
C ILE A 226 -3.08 -4.16 9.00
N VAL A 227 -2.01 -4.66 8.37
CA VAL A 227 -1.59 -4.21 7.04
C VAL A 227 -2.65 -4.55 5.97
N ILE A 228 -3.28 -5.71 6.05
CA ILE A 228 -4.40 -6.08 5.17
C ILE A 228 -5.60 -5.17 5.41
N SER A 229 -5.91 -4.84 6.66
CA SER A 229 -6.99 -3.90 6.98
C SER A 229 -6.74 -2.51 6.39
N TYR A 230 -5.49 -2.02 6.38
CA TYR A 230 -5.14 -0.77 5.69
C TYR A 230 -5.36 -0.84 4.18
N ALA A 231 -5.04 -1.97 3.54
CA ALA A 231 -5.33 -2.15 2.12
C ALA A 231 -6.84 -2.10 1.84
N LEU A 232 -7.65 -2.72 2.70
CA LEU A 232 -9.13 -2.66 2.61
C LEU A 232 -9.67 -1.24 2.82
N ILE A 233 -9.16 -0.52 3.82
CA ILE A 233 -9.55 0.87 4.09
C ILE A 233 -9.15 1.76 2.91
N ALA A 234 -7.92 1.65 2.41
CA ALA A 234 -7.47 2.40 1.24
C ALA A 234 -8.31 2.09 0.01
N TYR A 235 -8.74 0.84 -0.16
CA TYR A 235 -9.64 0.44 -1.25
C TYR A 235 -11.03 1.06 -1.10
N ALA A 236 -11.60 1.04 0.11
CA ALA A 236 -12.88 1.67 0.41
C ALA A 236 -12.85 3.19 0.16
N VAL A 237 -11.78 3.86 0.59
CA VAL A 237 -11.53 5.28 0.32
C VAL A 237 -11.45 5.53 -1.19
N ALA A 238 -10.65 4.75 -1.91
CA ALA A 238 -10.52 4.89 -3.37
C ALA A 238 -11.87 4.71 -4.08
N LEU A 239 -12.66 3.71 -3.66
CA LEU A 239 -13.99 3.45 -4.20
C LEU A 239 -14.95 4.62 -3.94
N PHE A 240 -14.92 5.19 -2.72
CA PHE A 240 -15.77 6.30 -2.33
C PHE A 240 -15.43 7.59 -3.10
N GLU A 241 -14.14 7.86 -3.28
CA GLU A 241 -13.67 9.04 -4.03
C GLU A 241 -13.67 8.84 -5.55
N ARG A 242 -13.97 7.62 -6.03
CA ARG A 242 -13.93 7.21 -7.45
C ARG A 242 -12.59 7.56 -8.14
N GLN A 243 -11.49 7.56 -7.39
CA GLN A 243 -10.17 7.92 -7.91
C GLN A 243 -9.33 6.67 -8.19
N THR A 244 -9.10 6.41 -9.48
CA THR A 244 -8.38 5.22 -9.97
C THR A 244 -6.91 5.21 -9.58
N HIS A 245 -6.29 6.38 -9.38
CA HIS A 245 -4.89 6.50 -9.03
C HIS A 245 -4.59 6.01 -7.59
N GLY A 246 -5.59 6.03 -6.69
CA GLY A 246 -5.44 5.52 -5.32
C GLY A 246 -5.27 4.00 -5.24
N GLN A 247 -5.58 3.28 -6.31
CA GLN A 247 -5.46 1.83 -6.37
C GLN A 247 -4.03 1.31 -6.24
N PHE A 248 -3.02 2.10 -6.64
CA PHE A 248 -1.61 1.73 -6.46
C PHE A 248 -1.24 1.60 -4.98
N ILE A 249 -1.83 2.43 -4.11
CA ILE A 249 -1.61 2.38 -2.67
C ILE A 249 -2.19 1.08 -2.10
N VAL A 250 -3.36 0.66 -2.56
CA VAL A 250 -4.00 -0.61 -2.18
C VAL A 250 -3.11 -1.79 -2.54
N VAL A 251 -2.60 -1.82 -3.79
CA VAL A 251 -1.66 -2.86 -4.23
C VAL A 251 -0.41 -2.83 -3.37
N GLY A 252 0.17 -1.66 -3.10
CA GLY A 252 1.37 -1.53 -2.27
C GLY A 252 1.19 -2.14 -0.88
N PHE A 253 0.14 -1.77 -0.15
CA PHE A 253 -0.12 -2.32 1.18
C PHE A 253 -0.47 -3.80 1.16
N ALA A 254 -1.27 -4.25 0.20
CA ALA A 254 -1.63 -5.67 0.12
C ALA A 254 -0.44 -6.55 -0.30
N VAL A 255 0.41 -6.10 -1.23
CA VAL A 255 1.67 -6.77 -1.55
C VAL A 255 2.57 -6.84 -0.32
N TRP A 256 2.69 -5.74 0.42
CA TRP A 256 3.43 -5.75 1.67
C TRP A 256 2.85 -6.75 2.68
N GLY A 257 1.53 -6.79 2.85
CA GLY A 257 0.85 -7.81 3.65
C GLY A 257 1.18 -9.23 3.20
N THR A 258 1.17 -9.51 1.89
CA THR A 258 1.54 -10.83 1.36
C THR A 258 3.00 -11.19 1.63
N LEU A 259 3.91 -10.22 1.69
CA LEU A 259 5.31 -10.46 2.03
C LEU A 259 5.50 -10.81 3.52
N LEU A 260 4.63 -10.28 4.39
CA LEU A 260 4.61 -10.61 5.83
C LEU A 260 3.98 -11.97 6.12
N ALA A 261 2.99 -12.40 5.32
CA ALA A 261 2.21 -13.61 5.56
C ALA A 261 3.03 -14.90 5.78
N PRO A 262 4.10 -15.22 5.03
CA PRO A 262 4.85 -16.45 5.25
C PRO A 262 5.67 -16.47 6.53
N ARG A 263 5.87 -15.33 7.19
CA ARG A 263 6.43 -15.33 8.56
C ARG A 263 5.46 -15.94 9.57
N THR A 264 4.19 -16.08 9.21
CA THR A 264 3.15 -16.69 10.04
C THR A 264 2.93 -18.14 9.63
N SER A 265 2.40 -18.38 8.43
CA SER A 265 2.29 -19.68 7.78
C SER A 265 2.04 -19.50 6.28
N ILE A 266 2.36 -20.54 5.49
CA ILE A 266 2.06 -20.55 4.05
C ILE A 266 0.56 -20.57 3.76
N GLU A 267 -0.25 -21.12 4.67
CA GLU A 267 -1.71 -21.18 4.55
C GLU A 267 -2.33 -19.79 4.45
N TRP A 268 -1.80 -18.81 5.17
CA TRP A 268 -2.24 -17.41 5.07
C TRP A 268 -1.97 -16.82 3.68
N VAL A 269 -0.81 -17.11 3.08
CA VAL A 269 -0.47 -16.64 1.73
C VAL A 269 -1.44 -17.24 0.71
N ILE A 270 -1.73 -18.54 0.83
CA ILE A 270 -2.69 -19.25 -0.03
C ILE A 270 -4.09 -18.67 0.14
N GLY A 271 -4.53 -18.46 1.39
CA GLY A 271 -5.82 -17.88 1.72
C GLY A 271 -5.98 -16.47 1.13
N ILE A 272 -4.96 -15.62 1.24
CA ILE A 272 -4.95 -14.27 0.66
C ILE A 272 -5.05 -14.33 -0.87
N ALA A 273 -4.33 -15.25 -1.53
CA ALA A 273 -4.38 -15.42 -2.98
C ALA A 273 -5.80 -15.77 -3.45
N ILE A 274 -6.42 -16.78 -2.82
CA ILE A 274 -7.78 -17.22 -3.16
C ILE A 274 -8.80 -16.11 -2.87
N ALA A 275 -8.73 -15.50 -1.69
CA ALA A 275 -9.66 -14.45 -1.29
C ALA A 275 -9.56 -13.23 -2.23
N ALA A 276 -8.35 -12.78 -2.56
CA ALA A 276 -8.15 -11.65 -3.46
C ALA A 276 -8.67 -11.96 -4.87
N ALA A 277 -8.43 -13.17 -5.40
CA ALA A 277 -8.97 -13.59 -6.70
C ALA A 277 -10.50 -13.57 -6.74
N LEU A 278 -11.15 -14.11 -5.69
CA LEU A 278 -12.61 -14.14 -5.59
C LEU A 278 -13.20 -12.74 -5.42
N ILE A 279 -12.60 -11.88 -4.59
CA ILE A 279 -13.01 -10.48 -4.43
C ILE A 279 -12.88 -9.74 -5.77
N GLY A 280 -11.75 -9.91 -6.48
CA GLY A 280 -11.54 -9.33 -7.81
C GLY A 280 -12.63 -9.73 -8.79
N LEU A 281 -13.01 -11.01 -8.81
CA LEU A 281 -14.06 -11.54 -9.68
C LEU A 281 -15.45 -11.01 -9.32
N LEU A 282 -15.78 -10.96 -8.02
CA LEU A 282 -17.05 -10.44 -7.53
C LEU A 282 -17.20 -8.94 -7.85
N LEU A 283 -16.17 -8.13 -7.56
CA LEU A 283 -16.21 -6.70 -7.82
C LEU A 283 -16.17 -6.39 -9.32
N GLY A 284 -15.41 -7.16 -10.11
CA GLY A 284 -15.41 -7.08 -11.56
C GLY A 284 -16.76 -7.44 -12.20
N ARG A 285 -17.64 -8.13 -11.47
CA ARG A 285 -19.02 -8.43 -11.89
C ARG A 285 -20.01 -7.37 -11.41
N MET A 286 -19.95 -6.98 -10.14
CA MET A 286 -20.88 -6.00 -9.56
C MET A 286 -20.74 -4.60 -10.16
N THR A 287 -19.52 -4.23 -10.60
CA THR A 287 -19.27 -2.90 -11.21
C THR A 287 -19.62 -2.84 -12.70
N LYS A 288 -19.97 -3.98 -13.34
CA LYS A 288 -20.52 -4.00 -14.70
C LYS A 288 -22.01 -3.65 -14.64
N LEU A 289 -22.32 -2.37 -14.41
CA LEU A 289 -23.66 -1.84 -14.66
C LEU A 289 -24.05 -2.07 -16.13
N PRO A 290 -25.33 -2.31 -16.44
CA PRO A 290 -25.77 -2.59 -17.80
C PRO A 290 -25.43 -1.42 -18.72
N PRO A 291 -25.01 -1.69 -19.97
CA PRO A 291 -24.71 -0.65 -20.94
C PRO A 291 -25.97 0.19 -21.16
N SER A 292 -25.89 1.48 -20.83
CA SER A 292 -26.88 2.44 -21.34
C SER A 292 -26.81 2.37 -22.87
N LEU A 293 -27.99 2.22 -23.47
CA LEU A 293 -28.26 1.85 -24.87
C LEU A 293 -27.86 2.92 -25.91
N THR A 294 -26.83 3.72 -25.64
CA THR A 294 -26.37 4.80 -26.51
C THR A 294 -25.07 4.38 -27.18
N GLY A 295 -25.24 3.87 -28.41
CA GLY A 295 -24.17 3.39 -29.27
C GLY A 295 -23.07 4.43 -29.51
N GLY A 296 -21.83 3.96 -29.57
CA GLY A 296 -20.69 4.71 -30.12
C GLY A 296 -19.44 4.80 -29.24
N LEU A 297 -19.55 4.65 -27.91
CA LEU A 297 -18.42 4.84 -26.97
C LEU A 297 -17.97 3.55 -26.25
N LEU A 298 -18.26 2.38 -26.83
CA LEU A 298 -18.02 1.05 -26.23
C LEU A 298 -16.54 0.72 -25.94
N SER A 299 -15.58 1.40 -26.56
CA SER A 299 -14.15 1.21 -26.28
C SER A 299 -13.73 1.78 -24.93
N ARG A 300 -14.32 2.90 -24.49
CA ARG A 300 -13.88 3.62 -23.28
C ARG A 300 -14.57 3.11 -22.00
N TYR A 301 -15.79 2.60 -22.10
CA TYR A 301 -16.54 2.06 -20.95
C TYR A 301 -16.06 0.67 -20.49
N ARG A 302 -15.47 -0.15 -21.38
CA ARG A 302 -15.00 -1.51 -21.03
C ARG A 302 -13.70 -1.52 -20.24
N LEU A 303 -12.87 -0.49 -20.41
CA LEU A 303 -11.67 -0.26 -19.60
C LEU A 303 -12.00 0.15 -18.16
N LEU A 304 -13.10 0.87 -17.94
CA LEU A 304 -13.45 1.41 -16.62
C LEU A 304 -13.90 0.34 -15.61
N SER A 305 -14.62 -0.71 -16.05
CA SER A 305 -14.97 -1.84 -15.15
C SER A 305 -13.74 -2.70 -14.82
N PHE A 306 -12.75 -2.72 -15.71
CA PHE A 306 -11.51 -3.46 -15.53
C PHE A 306 -10.56 -2.77 -14.54
N GLU A 307 -10.69 -1.46 -14.32
CA GLU A 307 -9.85 -0.72 -13.37
C GLU A 307 -10.10 -1.15 -11.91
N TRP A 308 -11.33 -1.35 -11.46
CA TRP A 308 -11.61 -1.58 -10.02
C TRP A 308 -11.29 -3.00 -9.51
N GLY A 309 -11.30 -4.01 -10.38
CA GLY A 309 -10.89 -5.38 -10.06
C GLY A 309 -9.37 -5.61 -10.15
N ARG A 310 -8.65 -4.76 -10.90
CA ARG A 310 -7.22 -4.90 -11.17
C ARG A 310 -6.33 -5.02 -9.92
N PRO A 311 -6.54 -4.25 -8.84
CA PRO A 311 -5.70 -4.36 -7.64
C PRO A 311 -5.75 -5.76 -7.02
N TRP A 312 -6.95 -6.33 -6.94
CA TRP A 312 -7.20 -7.65 -6.35
C TRP A 312 -6.52 -8.77 -7.15
N TYR A 313 -6.52 -8.69 -8.47
CA TYR A 313 -5.80 -9.65 -9.31
C TYR A 313 -4.28 -9.52 -9.17
N ILE A 314 -3.75 -8.29 -9.06
CA ILE A 314 -2.31 -8.10 -8.81
C ILE A 314 -1.92 -8.67 -7.45
N ILE A 315 -2.74 -8.46 -6.42
CA ILE A 315 -2.52 -9.01 -5.07
C ILE A 315 -2.52 -10.54 -5.11
N SER A 316 -3.52 -11.13 -5.77
CA SER A 316 -3.61 -12.58 -5.95
C SER A 316 -2.39 -13.13 -6.67
N LEU A 317 -1.99 -12.51 -7.78
CA LEU A 317 -0.83 -12.94 -8.57
C LEU A 317 0.46 -12.85 -7.74
N MET A 318 0.66 -11.75 -7.01
CA MET A 318 1.84 -11.58 -6.17
C MET A 318 1.89 -12.61 -5.04
N ALA A 319 0.74 -12.90 -4.41
CA ALA A 319 0.64 -13.95 -3.40
C ALA A 319 0.98 -15.33 -4.00
N MET A 320 0.48 -15.65 -5.19
CA MET A 320 0.80 -16.91 -5.89
C MET A 320 2.30 -17.03 -6.20
N ILE A 321 2.93 -15.97 -6.75
CA ILE A 321 4.39 -15.96 -6.97
C ILE A 321 5.12 -16.20 -5.66
N TRP A 322 4.69 -15.53 -4.60
CA TRP A 322 5.32 -15.64 -3.29
C TRP A 322 5.17 -17.03 -2.67
N THR A 323 4.06 -17.75 -2.89
CA THR A 323 3.92 -19.16 -2.46
C THR A 323 4.99 -20.06 -3.09
N VAL A 324 5.29 -19.87 -4.37
CA VAL A 324 6.32 -20.65 -5.09
C VAL A 324 7.71 -20.28 -4.59
N VAL A 325 8.01 -18.99 -4.48
CA VAL A 325 9.30 -18.49 -3.98
C VAL A 325 9.55 -18.97 -2.55
N TRP A 326 8.53 -18.93 -1.71
CA TRP A 326 8.64 -19.41 -0.33
C TRP A 326 8.97 -20.90 -0.28
N GLN A 327 8.30 -21.74 -1.07
CA GLN A 327 8.59 -23.17 -1.13
C GLN A 327 10.03 -23.45 -1.60
N GLN A 328 10.57 -22.63 -2.48
CA GLN A 328 11.97 -22.77 -2.94
C GLN A 328 13.00 -22.38 -1.87
N ILE A 329 12.70 -21.37 -1.06
CA ILE A 329 13.64 -20.82 -0.08
C ILE A 329 13.54 -21.54 1.27
N PHE A 330 12.32 -21.82 1.73
CA PHE A 330 12.01 -22.27 3.09
C PHE A 330 11.27 -23.60 3.14
N GLY A 331 10.88 -24.16 1.98
CA GLY A 331 10.01 -25.33 1.92
C GLY A 331 10.62 -26.56 2.59
N THR A 332 9.90 -27.11 3.56
CA THR A 332 10.15 -28.45 4.08
C THR A 332 9.40 -29.48 3.22
N GLU A 333 9.92 -30.72 3.15
CA GLU A 333 9.26 -31.80 2.39
C GLU A 333 7.81 -32.02 2.82
N SER A 334 7.51 -31.85 4.11
CA SER A 334 6.15 -31.99 4.64
C SER A 334 5.13 -30.99 4.07
N GLN A 335 5.56 -29.84 3.53
CA GLN A 335 4.67 -28.80 3.03
C GLN A 335 4.62 -28.72 1.50
N ALA A 336 5.49 -29.45 0.80
CA ALA A 336 5.54 -29.44 -0.66
C ALA A 336 4.23 -29.91 -1.30
N ALA A 337 3.59 -30.92 -0.71
CA ALA A 337 2.29 -31.40 -1.17
C ALA A 337 1.21 -30.31 -1.08
N THR A 338 1.14 -29.59 0.05
CA THR A 338 0.20 -28.47 0.24
C THR A 338 0.42 -27.37 -0.80
N VAL A 339 1.68 -27.05 -1.11
CA VAL A 339 2.02 -26.07 -2.15
C VAL A 339 1.59 -26.59 -3.53
N ALA A 340 1.86 -27.85 -3.88
CA ALA A 340 1.45 -28.43 -5.14
C ALA A 340 -0.08 -28.41 -5.33
N TYR A 341 -0.86 -28.78 -4.29
CA TYR A 341 -2.31 -28.70 -4.32
C TYR A 341 -2.82 -27.26 -4.47
N SER A 342 -2.23 -26.31 -3.76
CA SER A 342 -2.61 -24.89 -3.90
C SER A 342 -2.30 -24.32 -5.30
N LEU A 343 -1.22 -24.74 -5.95
CA LEU A 343 -0.93 -24.35 -7.34
C LEU A 343 -1.96 -24.88 -8.33
N LEU A 344 -2.50 -26.09 -8.11
CA LEU A 344 -3.61 -26.62 -8.91
C LEU A 344 -4.90 -25.82 -8.68
N ILE A 345 -5.17 -25.40 -7.44
CA ILE A 345 -6.29 -24.51 -7.12
C ILE A 345 -6.11 -23.16 -7.82
N PHE A 346 -4.91 -22.59 -7.80
CA PHE A 346 -4.60 -21.33 -8.50
C PHE A 346 -4.75 -21.48 -10.01
N PHE A 347 -4.33 -22.60 -10.59
CA PHE A 347 -4.59 -22.93 -11.99
C PHE A 347 -6.09 -22.91 -12.30
N ALA A 348 -6.90 -23.62 -11.50
CA ALA A 348 -8.34 -23.68 -11.71
C ALA A 348 -9.00 -22.30 -11.60
N ILE A 349 -8.60 -21.50 -10.60
CA ILE A 349 -9.08 -20.12 -10.42
C ILE A 349 -8.67 -19.24 -11.61
N ALA A 350 -7.43 -19.32 -12.07
CA ALA A 350 -6.95 -18.52 -13.20
C ALA A 350 -7.64 -18.91 -14.52
N VAL A 351 -7.87 -20.20 -14.77
CA VAL A 351 -8.70 -20.67 -15.89
C VAL A 351 -10.12 -20.13 -15.78
N PHE A 352 -10.71 -20.17 -14.58
CA PHE A 352 -12.04 -19.64 -14.35
C PHE A 352 -12.11 -18.12 -14.60
N ILE A 353 -11.18 -17.33 -14.07
CA ILE A 353 -11.11 -15.88 -14.30
C ILE A 353 -10.94 -15.59 -15.79
N THR A 354 -10.04 -16.27 -16.49
CA THR A 354 -9.84 -16.07 -17.93
C THR A 354 -11.09 -16.39 -18.74
N LEU A 355 -11.82 -17.48 -18.40
CA LEU A 355 -13.13 -17.84 -18.97
C LEU A 355 -14.21 -16.78 -18.70
N VAL A 356 -14.29 -16.31 -17.48
CA VAL A 356 -15.32 -15.36 -17.01
C VAL A 356 -15.07 -13.96 -17.59
N GLU A 357 -13.82 -13.52 -17.66
CA GLU A 357 -13.45 -12.16 -18.10
C GLU A 357 -13.13 -12.06 -19.59
N ARG A 358 -12.94 -13.18 -20.27
CA ARG A 358 -12.61 -13.27 -21.70
C ARG A 358 -11.33 -12.54 -22.10
N VAL A 359 -10.26 -12.73 -21.31
CA VAL A 359 -8.93 -12.19 -21.57
C VAL A 359 -7.97 -13.34 -21.92
N PRO A 360 -7.85 -13.73 -23.21
CA PRO A 360 -7.06 -14.89 -23.62
C PRO A 360 -5.55 -14.70 -23.41
N GLU A 361 -5.07 -13.46 -23.32
CA GLU A 361 -3.66 -13.15 -23.05
C GLU A 361 -3.18 -13.65 -21.69
N MET A 362 -4.09 -13.77 -20.72
CA MET A 362 -3.76 -14.25 -19.39
C MET A 362 -3.71 -15.78 -19.27
N LEU A 363 -3.96 -16.53 -20.36
CA LEU A 363 -3.80 -18.01 -20.37
C LEU A 363 -2.38 -18.46 -20.04
N VAL A 364 -1.37 -17.60 -20.20
CA VAL A 364 0.02 -17.89 -19.82
C VAL A 364 0.14 -18.19 -18.32
N LEU A 365 -0.63 -17.49 -17.46
CA LEU A 365 -0.57 -17.67 -16.00
C LEU A 365 -1.01 -19.07 -15.55
N PRO A 366 -2.20 -19.60 -15.94
CA PRO A 366 -2.57 -20.99 -15.68
C PRO A 366 -1.48 -21.99 -16.10
N VAL A 367 -0.90 -21.82 -17.28
CA VAL A 367 0.13 -22.74 -17.80
C VAL A 367 1.38 -22.76 -16.93
N ILE A 368 1.80 -21.58 -16.46
CA ILE A 368 2.91 -21.47 -15.52
C ILE A 368 2.58 -22.16 -14.21
N PHE A 369 1.39 -21.96 -13.63
CA PHE A 369 1.02 -22.60 -12.37
C PHE A 369 0.89 -24.12 -12.49
N ALA A 370 0.32 -24.62 -13.58
CA ALA A 370 0.20 -26.05 -13.83
C ALA A 370 1.56 -26.71 -14.04
N SER A 371 2.47 -26.07 -14.78
CA SER A 371 3.83 -26.60 -14.96
C SER A 371 4.62 -26.63 -13.65
N LEU A 372 4.50 -25.58 -12.82
CA LEU A 372 5.07 -25.54 -11.48
C LEU A 372 4.46 -26.59 -10.54
N ALA A 373 3.15 -26.83 -10.62
CA ALA A 373 2.49 -27.86 -9.81
C ALA A 373 3.00 -29.27 -10.13
N ILE A 374 3.16 -29.58 -11.43
CA ILE A 374 3.73 -30.87 -11.88
C ILE A 374 5.18 -31.01 -11.39
N TRP A 375 5.96 -29.93 -11.46
CA TRP A 375 7.36 -29.92 -11.01
C TRP A 375 7.51 -30.13 -9.50
N LEU A 376 6.66 -29.49 -8.70
CA LEU A 376 6.69 -29.53 -7.23
C LEU A 376 5.99 -30.76 -6.63
N TRP A 377 5.42 -31.64 -7.46
CA TRP A 377 4.65 -32.79 -6.99
C TRP A 377 5.51 -33.77 -6.18
N GLN A 378 4.97 -34.21 -5.04
CA GLN A 378 5.60 -35.21 -4.17
C GLN A 378 4.66 -36.41 -3.92
N PRO A 379 5.15 -37.66 -4.03
CA PRO A 379 6.50 -38.06 -4.47
C PRO A 379 6.76 -37.64 -5.93
N HIS A 380 8.02 -37.40 -6.28
CA HIS A 380 8.37 -37.01 -7.64
C HIS A 380 7.82 -38.02 -8.63
N LEU A 381 7.04 -37.51 -9.59
CA LEU A 381 6.46 -38.30 -10.67
C LEU A 381 7.58 -38.97 -11.46
N ASP A 382 7.38 -40.23 -11.83
CA ASP A 382 8.29 -40.92 -12.74
C ASP A 382 8.38 -40.15 -14.07
N ILE A 383 9.50 -40.27 -14.78
CA ILE A 383 9.80 -39.49 -15.99
C ILE A 383 8.70 -39.68 -17.04
N ALA A 384 8.18 -40.90 -17.17
CA ALA A 384 7.07 -41.18 -18.07
C ALA A 384 5.80 -40.42 -17.66
N ALA A 385 5.50 -40.35 -16.35
CA ALA A 385 4.32 -39.67 -15.84
C ALA A 385 4.41 -38.14 -15.98
N THR A 386 5.59 -37.54 -15.81
CA THR A 386 5.79 -36.11 -16.05
C THR A 386 5.61 -35.77 -17.54
N MET A 387 6.15 -36.57 -18.46
CA MET A 387 5.96 -36.38 -19.91
C MET A 387 4.48 -36.47 -20.30
N VAL A 388 3.74 -37.42 -19.73
CA VAL A 388 2.29 -37.53 -19.94
C VAL A 388 1.55 -36.32 -19.37
N ALA A 389 1.88 -35.86 -18.17
CA ALA A 389 1.24 -34.68 -17.58
C ALA A 389 1.46 -33.40 -18.41
N PHE A 390 2.67 -33.18 -18.92
CA PHE A 390 2.97 -32.04 -19.79
C PHE A 390 2.28 -32.12 -21.15
N THR A 391 2.21 -33.30 -21.77
CA THR A 391 1.49 -33.47 -23.04
C THR A 391 -0.01 -33.21 -22.86
N VAL A 392 -0.63 -33.71 -21.77
CA VAL A 392 -2.01 -33.39 -21.41
C VAL A 392 -2.20 -31.88 -21.20
N LEU A 393 -1.30 -31.22 -20.47
CA LEU A 393 -1.34 -29.77 -20.28
C LEU A 393 -1.32 -29.02 -21.62
N CYS A 394 -0.42 -29.39 -22.54
CA CYS A 394 -0.34 -28.82 -23.89
C CYS A 394 -1.64 -29.00 -24.67
N THR A 395 -2.25 -30.19 -24.61
CA THR A 395 -3.54 -30.43 -25.29
C THR A 395 -4.67 -29.57 -24.70
N LEU A 396 -4.74 -29.42 -23.37
CA LEU A 396 -5.75 -28.58 -22.71
C LEU A 396 -5.62 -27.11 -23.11
N ILE A 397 -4.39 -26.61 -23.24
CA ILE A 397 -4.14 -25.23 -23.71
C ILE A 397 -4.69 -25.08 -25.13
N PHE A 398 -4.39 -26.02 -26.03
CA PHE A 398 -4.83 -25.98 -27.42
C PHE A 398 -6.36 -26.04 -27.55
N VAL A 399 -6.99 -26.92 -26.77
CA VAL A 399 -8.45 -27.03 -26.68
C VAL A 399 -9.05 -25.73 -26.14
N SER A 400 -8.47 -25.12 -25.10
CA SER A 400 -8.97 -23.86 -24.55
C SER A 400 -8.93 -22.75 -25.60
N GLN A 401 -7.84 -22.62 -26.36
CA GLN A 401 -7.70 -21.64 -27.44
C GLN A 401 -8.70 -21.90 -28.58
N LEU A 402 -8.97 -23.16 -28.90
CA LEU A 402 -9.99 -23.55 -29.87
C LEU A 402 -11.39 -23.15 -29.39
N VAL A 403 -11.74 -23.42 -28.13
CA VAL A 403 -13.01 -23.02 -27.52
C VAL A 403 -13.18 -21.50 -27.58
N TRP A 404 -12.13 -20.74 -27.29
CA TRP A 404 -12.12 -19.27 -27.43
C TRP A 404 -12.29 -18.77 -28.86
N ARG A 405 -11.86 -19.56 -29.84
CA ARG A 405 -12.00 -19.25 -31.26
C ARG A 405 -13.40 -19.58 -31.78
N VAL A 406 -14.00 -20.64 -31.27
CA VAL A 406 -15.35 -21.11 -31.65
C VAL A 406 -16.44 -20.26 -30.98
N ILE A 407 -16.25 -19.85 -29.73
CA ILE A 407 -17.16 -18.95 -29.03
C ILE A 407 -16.80 -17.50 -29.42
N SER A 408 -17.50 -16.96 -30.43
CA SER A 408 -17.14 -15.67 -31.05
C SER A 408 -16.94 -14.54 -30.00
N PRO A 409 -15.78 -13.87 -29.98
CA PRO A 409 -15.61 -12.64 -29.23
C PRO A 409 -16.37 -11.51 -29.93
N LEU A 410 -17.27 -10.83 -29.23
CA LEU A 410 -17.99 -9.65 -29.74
C LEU A 410 -17.09 -8.44 -30.05
N THR A 411 -15.77 -8.54 -29.87
CA THR A 411 -14.83 -7.43 -30.07
C THR A 411 -13.55 -7.95 -30.71
N ARG A 412 -13.46 -7.78 -32.03
CA ARG A 412 -12.22 -7.84 -32.83
C ARG A 412 -11.29 -6.71 -32.38
N SER A 413 -10.31 -6.99 -31.54
CA SER A 413 -9.20 -6.04 -31.34
C SER A 413 -7.81 -6.65 -31.51
N ILE A 414 -7.65 -7.97 -31.55
CA ILE A 414 -6.32 -8.58 -31.72
C ILE A 414 -6.41 -9.77 -32.69
N PRO A 415 -5.56 -9.83 -33.73
CA PRO A 415 -5.51 -10.96 -34.65
C PRO A 415 -4.97 -12.22 -33.95
N ALA A 416 -5.70 -13.32 -34.08
CA ALA A 416 -5.42 -14.61 -33.44
C ALA A 416 -4.06 -15.25 -33.81
N SER A 417 -3.34 -14.71 -34.80
CA SER A 417 -2.05 -15.21 -35.27
C SER A 417 -0.90 -14.97 -34.28
N LEU A 418 -0.93 -13.89 -33.49
CA LEU A 418 0.15 -13.57 -32.55
C LEU A 418 0.19 -14.52 -31.34
N LEU A 419 -0.97 -14.90 -30.82
CA LEU A 419 -1.07 -15.79 -29.65
C LEU A 419 -0.58 -17.21 -29.95
N HIS A 420 -0.83 -17.69 -31.17
CA HIS A 420 -0.48 -19.04 -31.59
C HIS A 420 1.04 -19.22 -31.74
N ASN A 421 1.75 -18.17 -32.18
CA ASN A 421 3.20 -18.20 -32.30
C ASN A 421 3.89 -18.16 -30.93
N VAL A 422 3.43 -17.31 -30.00
CA VAL A 422 4.04 -17.20 -28.66
C VAL A 422 3.85 -18.48 -27.85
N VAL A 423 2.68 -19.13 -27.93
CA VAL A 423 2.40 -20.36 -27.18
C VAL A 423 3.04 -21.59 -27.83
N GLY A 424 3.11 -21.66 -29.16
CA GLY A 424 3.87 -22.70 -29.86
C GLY A 424 5.36 -22.67 -29.51
N ILE A 425 5.93 -21.47 -29.43
CA ILE A 425 7.33 -21.27 -29.01
C ILE A 425 7.50 -21.57 -27.51
N GLY A 426 6.56 -21.15 -26.66
CA GLY A 426 6.60 -21.41 -25.22
C GLY A 426 6.51 -22.90 -24.86
N GLY A 427 5.65 -23.66 -25.53
CA GLY A 427 5.53 -25.11 -25.34
C GLY A 427 6.80 -25.87 -25.76
N GLN A 428 7.41 -25.48 -26.88
CA GLN A 428 8.69 -26.05 -27.32
C GLN A 428 9.83 -25.70 -26.37
N PHE A 429 9.89 -24.45 -25.89
CA PHE A 429 10.93 -23.99 -24.97
C PHE A 429 10.88 -24.71 -23.61
N LEU A 430 9.67 -24.97 -23.09
CA LEU A 430 9.47 -25.65 -21.81
C LEU A 430 9.89 -27.13 -21.88
N VAL A 431 9.59 -27.82 -22.99
CA VAL A 431 10.08 -29.19 -23.25
C VAL A 431 11.61 -29.22 -23.31
N VAL A 432 12.23 -28.26 -23.99
CA VAL A 432 13.70 -28.16 -24.07
C VAL A 432 14.31 -27.89 -22.70
N GLN A 433 13.69 -27.04 -21.86
CA GLN A 433 14.23 -26.74 -20.54
C GLN A 433 14.21 -27.96 -19.61
N VAL A 434 13.12 -28.73 -19.60
CA VAL A 434 13.00 -29.97 -18.82
C VAL A 434 14.08 -30.98 -19.23
N ILE A 435 14.31 -31.15 -20.53
CA ILE A 435 15.37 -32.03 -21.06
C ILE A 435 16.76 -31.55 -20.60
N MET A 436 17.03 -30.23 -20.62
CA MET A 436 18.33 -29.68 -20.21
C MET A 436 18.61 -29.77 -18.71
N THR A 437 17.60 -29.58 -17.86
CA THR A 437 17.76 -29.76 -16.40
C THR A 437 18.04 -31.22 -16.05
N GLN A 438 17.44 -32.15 -16.78
CA GLN A 438 17.57 -33.59 -16.55
C GLN A 438 18.94 -34.14 -16.98
N ASP A 439 19.54 -33.60 -18.04
CA ASP A 439 20.90 -33.96 -18.47
C ASP A 439 21.98 -33.52 -17.45
N ARG A 440 21.77 -32.38 -16.77
CA ARG A 440 22.69 -31.93 -15.70
C ARG A 440 22.70 -32.86 -14.49
N ASP A 441 21.55 -33.38 -14.07
CA ASP A 441 21.46 -34.28 -12.93
C ASP A 441 21.97 -35.69 -13.25
N MET A 442 21.70 -36.19 -14.46
CA MET A 442 22.30 -37.43 -14.98
C MET A 442 23.84 -37.36 -15.01
N ARG A 443 24.43 -36.23 -15.45
CA ARG A 443 25.89 -36.04 -15.41
C ARG A 443 26.45 -35.99 -13.99
N LYS A 444 25.76 -35.36 -13.03
CA LYS A 444 26.20 -35.32 -11.62
C LYS A 444 26.15 -36.70 -10.96
N ILE A 445 25.18 -37.53 -11.31
CA ILE A 445 25.08 -38.91 -10.81
C ILE A 445 26.15 -39.79 -11.48
N GLY A 446 26.38 -39.63 -12.79
CA GLY A 446 27.46 -40.30 -13.51
C GLY A 446 28.84 -39.99 -12.94
N HIS A 447 29.15 -38.72 -12.68
CA HIS A 447 30.41 -38.32 -12.06
C HIS A 447 30.58 -38.84 -10.61
N ARG A 448 29.50 -38.90 -9.81
CA ARG A 448 29.56 -39.47 -8.45
C ARG A 448 29.75 -40.99 -8.46
N CYS A 449 29.09 -41.71 -9.36
CA CYS A 449 29.28 -43.16 -9.52
C CYS A 449 30.67 -43.52 -10.11
N PHE A 450 31.20 -42.70 -11.02
CA PHE A 450 32.54 -42.91 -11.59
C PHE A 450 33.64 -42.68 -10.54
N ARG A 451 33.45 -41.72 -9.62
CA ARG A 451 34.41 -41.42 -8.54
C ARG A 451 34.36 -42.41 -7.38
N SER A 452 33.26 -43.16 -7.19
CA SER A 452 33.07 -44.07 -6.04
C SER A 452 33.43 -45.53 -6.31
N GLY A 453 33.93 -45.89 -7.50
CA GLY A 453 34.49 -47.24 -7.80
C GLY A 453 33.56 -48.44 -7.54
N ARG A 454 32.25 -48.22 -7.36
CA ARG A 454 31.27 -49.27 -7.03
C ARG A 454 30.47 -49.66 -8.27
N TYR A 455 31.05 -50.56 -9.06
CA TYR A 455 30.43 -51.14 -10.26
C TYR A 455 29.37 -52.22 -9.97
N SER A 456 29.09 -52.57 -8.71
CA SER A 456 28.24 -53.72 -8.38
C SER A 456 26.75 -53.43 -8.20
N ARG A 457 26.28 -52.18 -8.35
CA ARG A 457 24.86 -51.81 -8.17
C ARG A 457 24.17 -51.37 -9.48
N TRP A 458 24.55 -51.98 -10.61
CA TRP A 458 23.96 -51.71 -11.93
C TRP A 458 22.74 -52.58 -12.28
N TYR A 459 22.34 -53.50 -11.39
CA TYR A 459 21.27 -54.45 -11.67
C TYR A 459 19.85 -53.91 -11.47
N SER A 460 19.67 -52.73 -10.88
CA SER A 460 18.35 -52.15 -10.55
C SER A 460 17.93 -50.94 -11.41
N LEU A 461 18.41 -50.84 -12.65
CA LEU A 461 17.98 -49.83 -13.61
C LEU A 461 16.98 -50.43 -14.63
N PRO A 462 15.91 -49.70 -15.01
CA PRO A 462 14.91 -50.17 -15.96
C PRO A 462 15.51 -50.43 -17.35
N LEU A 463 15.00 -51.46 -18.04
CA LEU A 463 15.58 -52.04 -19.26
C LEU A 463 15.92 -51.01 -20.38
N ALA A 464 15.19 -49.90 -20.46
CA ALA A 464 15.41 -48.85 -21.47
C ALA A 464 16.80 -48.19 -21.38
N SER A 465 17.43 -48.12 -20.20
CA SER A 465 18.77 -47.52 -20.05
C SER A 465 19.90 -48.48 -20.45
N ARG A 466 19.63 -49.79 -20.53
CA ARG A 466 20.65 -50.80 -20.88
C ARG A 466 20.94 -50.82 -22.38
N GLU A 467 19.96 -50.55 -23.22
CA GLU A 467 20.15 -50.54 -24.68
C GLU A 467 20.88 -49.29 -25.17
N CYS A 468 20.60 -48.13 -24.59
CA CYS A 468 21.29 -46.88 -24.94
C CYS A 468 22.81 -46.94 -24.63
N PHE A 469 23.19 -47.63 -23.55
CA PHE A 469 24.61 -47.80 -23.20
C PHE A 469 25.31 -48.88 -24.04
N ARG A 470 24.58 -49.88 -24.57
CA ARG A 470 25.14 -50.87 -25.52
C ARG A 470 25.51 -50.22 -26.85
N LEU A 471 24.68 -49.32 -27.34
CA LEU A 471 24.92 -48.59 -28.59
C LEU A 471 26.14 -47.66 -28.49
N HIS A 472 26.29 -46.94 -27.36
CA HIS A 472 27.46 -46.09 -27.15
C HIS A 472 28.77 -46.90 -27.03
N ARG A 473 28.72 -48.14 -26.55
CA ARG A 473 29.91 -49.02 -26.44
C ARG A 473 30.34 -49.61 -27.78
N GLN A 474 29.43 -49.76 -28.74
CA GLN A 474 29.76 -50.16 -30.12
C GLN A 474 30.40 -49.01 -30.91
N GLN A 475 30.03 -47.76 -30.61
CA GLN A 475 30.54 -46.59 -31.31
C GLN A 475 31.96 -46.16 -30.88
N VAL A 476 32.49 -46.68 -29.76
CA VAL A 476 33.86 -46.43 -29.27
C VAL A 476 34.84 -47.55 -29.71
N ARG A 477 34.35 -48.60 -30.39
CA ARG A 477 35.19 -49.67 -30.96
C ARG A 477 35.39 -49.59 -32.47
N HIS A 478 34.96 -48.51 -33.10
CA HIS A 478 35.26 -48.19 -34.50
C HIS A 478 36.04 -46.89 -34.61
#